data_AF-A0A239QR92-F1
#
_entry.id   AF-A0A239QR92-F1
#
_cell.length_a   1.000
_cell.length_b   1.000
_cell.length_c   1.000
_cell.angle_alpha   90.00
_cell.angle_beta   90.00
_cell.angle_gamma   90.00
#
_symmetry.space_group_name_H-M   'P 1'
#
loop_
_entity.id
_entity.type
_entity.pdbx_description
1 polymer ?
#
loop_
_entity_poly.entity_id
_entity_poly.type
_entity_poly.pdbx_seq_one_letter_code
_entity_poly.pdbx_strand_id
1 'polypeptide(L)'
;MFTRRFRSRAAGVMAVSFAIVLTGGPATASSSDADSRVEEVTAALEDAIAALPEFVNTGSPAISSHSAKEFSLDTALTCIPVEDLFYCPLDAWREQPLVRTNDEGRSTSVHTSGDLTWNQYTSGLRALPVEEQVELLREDLEGAISSVGKVLADTAVLRGEALDAELIEGLPGAADYLADFSDSASVVPMIDPNFTHRLMTSTSAKKQEKPNYCGPASLAFMSYHDPKVKNDITHKQSDWAGFVKTDASGSSITYMTKVINDKLKGYSANVGDYAIAGISSWSEGTWQARFYTTTYVKKSPILLHPVLTKKNSSYIPSASWNTGGHFNVGVGFKTQSSGSHAWIFEPYAADGSISKFVWESMKNVRQQNLDNTGHRNIAY
;
A
#
# COMPACT_ATOMS: atom_id res chain seq x y z
N MET A 1 -10.33 -54.60 -48.68
CA MET A 1 -11.64 -54.32 -48.05
C MET A 1 -11.59 -54.89 -46.63
N PHE A 2 -11.27 -54.06 -45.62
CA PHE A 2 -11.24 -54.47 -44.20
C PHE A 2 -11.90 -53.37 -43.39
N THR A 3 -13.06 -53.65 -42.80
CA THR A 3 -13.79 -52.73 -41.94
C THR A 3 -13.49 -53.05 -40.47
N ARG A 4 -12.81 -52.13 -39.77
CA ARG A 4 -12.63 -52.18 -38.31
C ARG A 4 -13.80 -51.46 -37.64
N ARG A 5 -14.51 -52.18 -36.75
CA ARG A 5 -15.50 -51.64 -35.81
C ARG A 5 -14.78 -51.00 -34.62
N PHE A 6 -15.06 -49.73 -34.34
CA PHE A 6 -14.76 -49.09 -33.05
C PHE A 6 -15.98 -49.23 -32.14
N ARG A 7 -15.78 -49.76 -30.92
CA ARG A 7 -16.75 -49.74 -29.82
C ARG A 7 -16.48 -48.51 -28.95
N SER A 8 -17.44 -47.60 -28.82
CA SER A 8 -17.39 -46.54 -27.82
C SER A 8 -17.85 -47.08 -26.46
N ARG A 9 -17.03 -46.89 -25.43
CA ARG A 9 -17.45 -47.03 -24.03
C ARG A 9 -17.98 -45.67 -23.57
N ALA A 10 -19.26 -45.62 -23.20
CA ALA A 10 -19.84 -44.49 -22.50
C ALA A 10 -19.38 -44.51 -21.03
N ALA A 11 -18.74 -43.42 -20.59
CA ALA A 11 -18.51 -43.16 -19.17
C ALA A 11 -19.69 -42.32 -18.67
N GLY A 12 -20.42 -42.85 -17.69
CA GLY A 12 -21.51 -42.14 -17.02
C GLY A 12 -20.96 -41.03 -16.13
N VAL A 13 -21.43 -39.80 -16.36
CA VAL A 13 -21.22 -38.67 -15.47
C VAL A 13 -22.34 -38.71 -14.42
N MET A 14 -21.97 -38.95 -13.15
CA MET A 14 -22.89 -38.73 -12.03
C MET A 14 -23.04 -37.22 -11.81
N ALA A 15 -24.26 -36.71 -12.00
CA ALA A 15 -24.63 -35.38 -11.56
C ALA A 15 -24.88 -35.42 -10.05
N VAL A 16 -23.99 -34.82 -9.26
CA VAL A 16 -24.23 -34.53 -7.84
C VAL A 16 -25.06 -33.25 -7.79
N SER A 17 -26.35 -33.39 -7.45
CA SER A 17 -27.22 -32.24 -7.19
C SER A 17 -26.95 -31.75 -5.77
N PHE A 18 -26.31 -30.58 -5.63
CA PHE A 18 -26.26 -29.86 -4.36
C PHE A 18 -27.58 -29.13 -4.15
N ALA A 19 -28.28 -29.47 -3.07
CA ALA A 19 -29.42 -28.70 -2.60
C ALA A 19 -28.92 -27.36 -2.02
N ILE A 20 -29.34 -26.26 -2.64
CA ILE A 20 -29.13 -24.91 -2.13
C ILE A 20 -30.12 -24.71 -0.96
N VAL A 21 -29.60 -24.61 0.25
CA VAL A 21 -30.33 -24.16 1.42
C VAL A 21 -30.35 -22.63 1.38
N LEU A 22 -31.49 -22.05 1.01
CA LEU A 22 -31.76 -20.62 1.12
C LEU A 22 -32.17 -20.32 2.57
N THR A 23 -31.21 -19.94 3.41
CA THR A 23 -31.48 -19.41 4.76
C THR A 23 -30.98 -17.97 4.85
N GLY A 24 -31.91 -17.04 5.07
CA GLY A 24 -31.65 -15.68 5.54
C GLY A 24 -31.23 -14.69 4.45
N GLY A 25 -32.16 -13.84 4.00
CA GLY A 25 -31.79 -12.61 3.30
C GLY A 25 -31.00 -11.68 4.25
N PRO A 26 -30.06 -10.88 3.75
CA PRO A 26 -29.31 -9.95 4.58
C PRO A 26 -30.27 -8.95 5.23
N ALA A 27 -30.09 -8.69 6.52
CA ALA A 27 -30.73 -7.58 7.20
C ALA A 27 -30.31 -6.30 6.49
N THR A 28 -31.27 -5.53 6.00
CA THR A 28 -31.04 -4.18 5.50
C THR A 28 -30.54 -3.33 6.66
N ALA A 29 -29.24 -2.99 6.66
CA ALA A 29 -28.70 -1.94 7.49
C ALA A 29 -29.51 -0.65 7.23
N SER A 30 -29.80 0.12 8.28
CA SER A 30 -30.62 1.32 8.16
C SER A 30 -29.75 2.48 7.69
N SER A 31 -30.28 3.33 6.81
CA SER A 31 -29.50 4.34 6.10
C SER A 31 -28.97 5.50 6.94
N SER A 32 -29.27 5.50 8.24
CA SER A 32 -28.75 6.50 9.18
C SER A 32 -27.45 6.05 9.84
N ASP A 33 -27.13 4.77 9.79
CA ASP A 33 -25.98 4.23 10.52
C ASP A 33 -24.67 4.43 9.75
N ALA A 34 -24.65 4.28 8.42
CA ALA A 34 -23.42 4.40 7.63
C ALA A 34 -22.96 5.86 7.40
N ASP A 35 -23.89 6.79 7.17
CA ASP A 35 -23.58 8.22 7.09
C ASP A 35 -22.98 8.72 8.42
N SER A 36 -23.58 8.31 9.56
CA SER A 36 -23.05 8.68 10.88
C SER A 36 -21.65 8.11 11.12
N ARG A 37 -21.35 6.94 10.54
CA ARG A 37 -20.07 6.25 10.66
C ARG A 37 -18.95 6.97 9.91
N VAL A 38 -19.17 7.33 8.65
CA VAL A 38 -18.18 8.10 7.87
C VAL A 38 -17.95 9.49 8.47
N GLU A 39 -19.00 10.13 8.98
CA GLU A 39 -18.89 11.41 9.70
C GLU A 39 -18.09 11.26 11.00
N GLU A 40 -18.34 10.22 11.82
CA GLU A 40 -17.61 9.98 13.07
C GLU A 40 -16.11 9.70 12.82
N VAL A 41 -15.82 8.87 11.83
CA VAL A 41 -14.48 8.51 11.35
C VAL A 41 -13.70 9.73 10.88
N THR A 42 -14.36 10.60 10.09
CA THR A 42 -13.74 11.80 9.55
C THR A 42 -13.53 12.85 10.64
N ALA A 43 -14.51 13.01 11.53
CA ALA A 43 -14.44 13.94 12.67
C ALA A 43 -13.25 13.64 13.59
N ALA A 44 -12.90 12.37 13.84
CA ALA A 44 -11.73 12.03 14.67
C ALA A 44 -10.40 12.53 14.07
N LEU A 45 -10.27 12.53 12.74
CA LEU A 45 -9.09 13.06 12.05
C LEU A 45 -9.13 14.59 11.95
N GLU A 46 -10.30 15.18 11.72
CA GLU A 46 -10.50 16.63 11.73
C GLU A 46 -10.21 17.23 13.11
N ASP A 47 -10.64 16.57 14.18
CA ASP A 47 -10.30 16.92 15.57
C ASP A 47 -8.79 16.87 15.80
N ALA A 48 -8.10 15.88 15.23
CA ALA A 48 -6.64 15.80 15.31
C ALA A 48 -5.95 16.95 14.56
N ILE A 49 -6.48 17.37 13.39
CA ILE A 49 -6.01 18.56 12.68
C ILE A 49 -6.27 19.83 13.48
N ALA A 50 -7.48 19.98 14.04
CA ALA A 50 -7.88 21.14 14.86
C ALA A 50 -7.08 21.22 16.18
N ALA A 51 -6.57 20.09 16.67
CA ALA A 51 -5.66 20.04 17.82
C ALA A 51 -4.22 20.45 17.48
N LEU A 52 -3.85 20.50 16.19
CA LEU A 52 -2.57 21.08 15.80
C LEU A 52 -2.62 22.61 16.00
N PRO A 53 -1.55 23.22 16.53
CA PRO A 53 -1.55 24.66 16.77
C PRO A 53 -1.68 25.44 15.46
N GLU A 54 -2.51 26.48 15.48
CA GLU A 54 -2.57 27.47 14.41
C GLU A 54 -1.34 28.37 14.47
N PHE A 55 -0.42 28.20 13.51
CA PHE A 55 0.69 29.12 13.33
C PHE A 55 0.26 30.24 12.37
N VAL A 56 -0.30 31.31 12.93
CA VAL A 56 -0.55 32.51 12.13
C VAL A 56 0.77 33.25 11.98
N ASN A 57 1.25 33.34 10.73
CA ASN A 57 2.46 34.05 10.32
C ASN A 57 2.26 35.57 10.46
N THR A 58 2.05 36.04 11.68
CA THR A 58 1.93 37.47 11.98
C THR A 58 3.31 37.97 12.37
N GLY A 59 3.91 38.79 11.50
CA GLY A 59 5.09 39.58 11.81
C GLY A 59 4.80 40.66 12.86
N SER A 60 4.25 40.30 14.03
CA SER A 60 4.00 41.22 15.13
C SER A 60 4.22 40.54 16.49
N PRO A 61 5.05 41.13 17.36
CA PRO A 61 5.27 40.64 18.71
C PRO A 61 4.17 41.18 19.62
N ALA A 62 3.09 40.42 19.85
CA ALA A 62 2.15 40.72 20.93
C ALA A 62 1.33 39.49 21.35
N ILE A 63 1.80 38.83 22.40
CA ILE A 63 1.06 38.29 23.56
C ILE A 63 -0.44 37.95 23.31
N SER A 64 -0.76 36.65 23.35
CA SER A 64 -1.96 36.23 24.07
C SER A 64 -1.66 34.96 24.88
N SER A 65 -1.84 35.09 26.18
CA SER A 65 -1.61 34.07 27.21
C SER A 65 -2.81 33.13 27.33
N HIS A 66 -3.21 32.50 26.24
CA HIS A 66 -3.89 31.22 26.37
C HIS A 66 -2.81 30.20 26.69
N SER A 67 -3.13 29.23 27.56
CA SER A 67 -2.31 28.06 27.86
C SER A 67 -2.07 27.31 26.55
N ALA A 68 -1.16 27.80 25.71
CA ALA A 68 -0.71 27.16 24.51
C ALA A 68 -0.03 25.88 25.00
N LYS A 69 -0.75 24.76 24.92
CA LYS A 69 -0.09 23.46 25.05
C LYS A 69 1.07 23.51 24.05
N GLU A 70 2.28 23.42 24.58
CA GLU A 70 3.48 23.34 23.77
C GLU A 70 3.30 22.17 22.80
N PHE A 71 3.55 22.43 21.50
CA PHE A 71 3.42 21.39 20.49
C PHE A 71 4.34 20.23 20.84
N SER A 72 3.76 19.03 20.95
CA SER A 72 4.50 17.81 21.20
C SER A 72 4.34 16.90 19.98
N LEU A 73 5.41 16.76 19.21
CA LEU A 73 5.44 15.84 18.06
C LEU A 73 5.07 14.41 18.49
N ASP A 74 5.58 13.94 19.63
CA ASP A 74 5.30 12.58 20.10
C ASP A 74 3.80 12.37 20.41
N THR A 75 3.13 13.39 20.94
CA THR A 75 1.68 13.36 21.15
C THR A 75 0.93 13.36 19.82
N ALA A 76 1.34 14.24 18.88
CA ALA A 76 0.72 14.36 17.56
C ALA A 76 0.91 13.11 16.67
N LEU A 77 1.92 12.30 16.94
CA LEU A 77 2.17 11.04 16.24
C LEU A 77 1.46 9.84 16.88
N THR A 78 0.60 10.04 17.89
CA THR A 78 -0.20 8.96 18.49
C THR A 78 -1.24 8.48 17.48
N CYS A 79 -1.47 7.16 17.42
CA CYS A 79 -2.47 6.63 16.52
C CYS A 79 -3.88 7.08 16.93
N ILE A 80 -4.63 7.56 15.96
CA ILE A 80 -6.00 8.04 16.08
C ILE A 80 -6.92 6.85 15.81
N PRO A 81 -7.79 6.46 16.76
CA PRO A 81 -8.77 5.41 16.53
C PRO A 81 -9.81 5.89 15.51
N VAL A 82 -10.15 5.01 14.57
CA VAL A 82 -11.07 5.28 13.46
C VAL A 82 -11.87 4.00 13.22
N GLU A 83 -13.04 3.87 13.86
CA GLU A 83 -13.81 2.61 13.96
C GLU A 83 -12.95 1.43 14.45
N ASP A 84 -12.90 0.34 13.67
CA ASP A 84 -12.12 -0.88 13.89
C ASP A 84 -10.68 -0.74 13.37
N LEU A 85 -10.30 0.47 12.94
CA LEU A 85 -8.97 0.80 12.45
C LEU A 85 -8.33 1.89 13.32
N PHE A 86 -7.06 2.13 13.02
CA PHE A 86 -6.25 3.19 13.57
C PHE A 86 -5.53 3.88 12.43
N TYR A 87 -5.55 5.20 12.40
CA TYR A 87 -4.61 5.95 11.59
C TYR A 87 -3.42 6.35 12.45
N CYS A 88 -2.23 5.92 12.08
CA CYS A 88 -0.99 6.30 12.76
C CYS A 88 -0.28 7.38 11.91
N PRO A 89 -0.25 8.65 12.36
CA PRO A 89 0.28 9.75 11.56
C PRO A 89 1.73 9.51 11.11
N LEU A 90 1.97 9.86 9.84
CA LEU A 90 3.18 9.69 9.06
C LEU A 90 3.66 8.24 8.95
N ASP A 91 2.79 7.26 9.20
CA ASP A 91 3.09 5.84 9.11
C ASP A 91 2.07 5.09 8.23
N ALA A 92 0.87 4.79 8.74
CA ALA A 92 -0.11 3.96 8.02
C ALA A 92 -1.50 3.91 8.68
N TRP A 93 -2.50 3.51 7.89
CA TRP A 93 -3.75 2.89 8.35
C TRP A 93 -3.49 1.47 8.89
N ARG A 94 -4.03 1.09 10.05
CA ARG A 94 -3.76 -0.20 10.72
C ARG A 94 -5.00 -0.78 11.39
N GLU A 95 -5.05 -2.10 11.52
CA GLU A 95 -6.08 -2.80 12.32
C GLU A 95 -5.77 -2.82 13.83
N GLN A 96 -4.54 -2.48 14.21
CA GLN A 96 -4.09 -2.40 15.59
C GLN A 96 -3.22 -1.16 15.75
N PRO A 97 -3.28 -0.50 16.92
CA PRO A 97 -2.46 0.68 17.15
C PRO A 97 -0.99 0.30 17.08
N LEU A 98 -0.18 1.15 16.44
CA LEU A 98 1.26 0.95 16.37
C LEU A 98 1.87 1.12 17.78
N VAL A 99 2.42 0.04 18.32
CA VAL A 99 3.25 0.11 19.53
C VAL A 99 4.69 0.36 19.10
N ARG A 100 5.10 1.63 19.13
CA ARG A 100 6.49 2.01 18.86
C ARG A 100 7.36 1.60 20.04
N THR A 101 8.17 0.57 19.85
CA THR A 101 9.16 0.16 20.84
C THR A 101 10.50 0.79 20.50
N ASN A 102 11.20 1.33 21.51
CA ASN A 102 12.54 1.92 21.32
C ASN A 102 13.59 0.91 20.78
N ASP A 103 13.25 -0.39 20.72
CA ASP A 103 14.07 -1.47 20.18
C ASP A 103 14.18 -1.49 18.64
N GLU A 104 13.41 -0.66 17.92
CA GLU A 104 13.59 -0.46 16.47
C GLU A 104 14.98 0.09 16.10
N GLY A 105 15.76 0.55 17.08
CA GLY A 105 17.17 0.93 16.94
C GLY A 105 18.17 -0.22 16.88
N ARG A 106 17.77 -1.49 17.05
CA ARG A 106 18.70 -2.63 17.05
C ARG A 106 18.94 -3.18 15.64
N SER A 107 19.28 -2.30 14.69
CA SER A 107 19.85 -2.72 13.41
C SER A 107 21.27 -3.21 13.66
N THR A 108 21.42 -4.54 13.78
CA THR A 108 22.72 -5.19 13.81
C THR A 108 23.37 -5.05 12.43
N SER A 109 24.25 -4.06 12.27
CA SER A 109 25.40 -4.04 11.33
C SER A 109 25.22 -4.70 9.95
N VAL A 110 24.14 -4.42 9.23
CA VAL A 110 23.97 -4.82 7.83
C VAL A 110 23.32 -3.68 7.05
N HIS A 111 23.78 -3.43 5.83
CA HIS A 111 23.41 -2.33 4.93
C HIS A 111 21.92 -1.92 5.00
N THR A 112 21.59 -0.96 5.88
CA THR A 112 20.28 -0.27 5.91
C THR A 112 20.32 0.91 4.95
N SER A 113 20.51 0.64 3.66
CA SER A 113 20.50 1.69 2.64
C SER A 113 19.31 1.45 1.73
N GLY A 114 18.32 2.35 1.79
CA GLY A 114 17.13 2.30 0.95
C GLY A 114 15.87 2.86 1.60
N ASP A 115 15.77 2.74 2.93
CA ASP A 115 14.63 3.14 3.74
C ASP A 115 15.08 3.90 5.00
N LEU A 116 14.32 4.94 5.34
CA LEU A 116 14.47 5.67 6.59
C LEU A 116 13.73 4.93 7.69
N THR A 117 14.47 4.36 8.66
CA THR A 117 13.84 3.81 9.87
C THR A 117 12.99 4.86 10.56
N TRP A 118 11.95 4.43 11.28
CA TRP A 118 11.08 5.31 12.05
C TRP A 118 11.86 6.31 12.94
N ASN A 119 12.90 5.85 13.62
CA ASN A 119 13.74 6.69 14.46
C ASN A 119 14.52 7.75 13.66
N GLN A 120 15.05 7.39 12.49
CA GLN A 120 15.75 8.34 11.62
C GLN A 120 14.78 9.36 11.05
N TYR A 121 13.62 8.91 10.57
CA TYR A 121 12.58 9.76 10.04
C TYR A 121 12.08 10.76 11.09
N THR A 122 11.70 10.29 12.28
CA THR A 122 11.25 11.18 13.37
C THR A 122 12.34 12.08 13.93
N SER A 123 13.61 11.64 13.95
CA SER A 123 14.73 12.53 14.30
C SER A 123 14.88 13.66 13.28
N GLY A 124 14.71 13.36 11.99
CA GLY A 124 14.65 14.36 10.93
C GLY A 124 13.51 15.35 11.12
N LEU A 125 12.30 14.86 11.44
CA LEU A 125 11.14 15.70 11.73
C LEU A 125 11.38 16.62 12.94
N ARG A 126 11.93 16.08 14.04
CA ARG A 126 12.24 16.87 15.25
C ARG A 126 13.27 17.97 15.01
N ALA A 127 14.08 17.84 13.96
CA ALA A 127 15.06 18.85 13.57
C ALA A 127 14.47 19.98 12.71
N LEU A 128 13.24 19.83 12.20
CA LEU A 128 12.56 20.87 11.44
C LEU A 128 12.00 21.97 12.38
N PRO A 129 11.80 23.20 11.88
CA PRO A 129 10.98 24.18 12.56
C PRO A 129 9.60 23.62 12.91
N VAL A 130 9.02 24.05 14.03
CA VAL A 130 7.73 23.52 14.53
C VAL A 130 6.62 23.75 13.50
N GLU A 131 6.67 24.86 12.79
CA GLU A 131 5.73 25.21 11.73
C GLU A 131 5.76 24.19 10.59
N GLU A 132 6.96 23.76 10.18
CA GLU A 132 7.12 22.73 9.15
C GLU A 132 6.68 21.34 9.65
N GLN A 133 6.91 21.03 10.93
CA GLN A 133 6.42 19.79 11.53
C GLN A 133 4.89 19.73 11.50
N VAL A 134 4.23 20.81 11.91
CA VAL A 134 2.77 20.91 11.92
C VAL A 134 2.18 20.86 10.53
N GLU A 135 2.79 21.53 9.55
CA GLU A 135 2.32 21.47 8.17
C GLU A 135 2.42 20.05 7.60
N LEU A 136 3.54 19.34 7.83
CA LEU A 136 3.69 17.96 7.38
C LEU A 136 2.65 17.02 8.01
N LEU A 137 2.33 17.21 9.30
CA LEU A 137 1.29 16.45 9.98
C LEU A 137 -0.10 16.77 9.45
N ARG A 138 -0.38 18.05 9.18
CA ARG A 138 -1.67 18.47 8.61
C ARG A 138 -1.87 17.84 7.24
N GLU A 139 -0.90 17.97 6.34
CA GLU A 139 -0.98 17.39 4.99
C GLU A 139 -1.16 15.85 5.04
N ASP A 140 -0.53 15.17 5.99
CA ASP A 140 -0.66 13.73 6.18
C ASP A 140 -2.06 13.34 6.69
N LEU A 141 -2.58 14.06 7.69
CA LEU A 141 -3.95 13.86 8.20
C LEU A 141 -5.01 14.20 7.16
N GLU A 142 -4.83 15.23 6.34
CA GLU A 142 -5.72 15.55 5.22
C GLU A 142 -5.71 14.43 4.16
N GLY A 143 -4.53 13.86 3.88
CA GLY A 143 -4.40 12.66 3.04
C GLY A 143 -5.05 11.42 3.67
N ALA A 144 -5.04 11.31 4.99
CA ALA A 144 -5.78 10.28 5.71
C ALA A 144 -7.29 10.47 5.48
N ILE A 145 -7.82 11.66 5.73
CA ILE A 145 -9.23 12.00 5.52
C ILE A 145 -9.66 11.66 4.08
N SER A 146 -8.87 12.05 3.08
CA SER A 146 -9.20 11.78 1.67
C SER A 146 -9.18 10.28 1.32
N SER A 147 -8.47 9.45 2.10
CA SER A 147 -8.34 8.00 1.87
C SER A 147 -9.21 7.13 2.78
N VAL A 148 -9.85 7.70 3.82
CA VAL A 148 -10.76 7.02 4.77
C VAL A 148 -11.66 6.04 4.04
N GLY A 149 -12.39 6.56 3.06
CA GLY A 149 -13.41 5.78 2.40
C GLY A 149 -12.86 4.59 1.64
N LYS A 150 -11.84 4.86 0.83
CA LYS A 150 -11.11 3.84 0.09
C LYS A 150 -10.60 2.76 1.03
N VAL A 151 -10.02 3.14 2.17
CA VAL A 151 -9.43 2.19 3.13
C VAL A 151 -10.49 1.34 3.80
N LEU A 152 -11.62 1.93 4.20
CA LEU A 152 -12.74 1.17 4.78
C LEU A 152 -13.32 0.19 3.76
N ALA A 153 -13.59 0.65 2.54
CA ALA A 153 -14.09 -0.20 1.46
C ALA A 153 -13.11 -1.34 1.16
N ASP A 154 -11.84 -1.02 0.95
CA ASP A 154 -10.82 -2.03 0.69
C ASP A 154 -10.66 -3.00 1.88
N THR A 155 -10.80 -2.55 3.13
CA THR A 155 -10.74 -3.41 4.31
C THR A 155 -11.90 -4.40 4.33
N ALA A 156 -13.13 -3.92 4.09
CA ALA A 156 -14.31 -4.78 3.98
C ALA A 156 -14.14 -5.82 2.86
N VAL A 157 -13.65 -5.40 1.68
CA VAL A 157 -13.34 -6.32 0.56
C VAL A 157 -12.34 -7.40 0.97
N LEU A 158 -11.25 -6.99 1.63
CA LEU A 158 -10.20 -7.91 2.07
C LEU A 158 -10.65 -8.87 3.18
N ARG A 159 -11.66 -8.49 3.97
CA ARG A 159 -12.29 -9.34 5.00
C ARG A 159 -13.42 -10.21 4.46
N GLY A 160 -13.85 -9.98 3.22
CA GLY A 160 -15.01 -10.66 2.63
C GLY A 160 -16.34 -10.19 3.23
N GLU A 161 -16.37 -8.99 3.80
CA GLU A 161 -17.55 -8.35 4.38
C GLU A 161 -18.34 -7.64 3.29
N ALA A 162 -19.67 -7.65 3.41
CA ALA A 162 -20.52 -6.90 2.49
C ALA A 162 -20.16 -5.41 2.54
N LEU A 163 -19.98 -4.80 1.36
CA LEU A 163 -19.79 -3.37 1.26
C LEU A 163 -21.12 -2.67 1.52
N ASP A 164 -21.09 -1.70 2.43
CA ASP A 164 -22.24 -0.88 2.75
C ASP A 164 -22.56 0.05 1.57
N ALA A 165 -23.78 -0.04 1.03
CA ALA A 165 -24.20 0.72 -0.15
C ALA A 165 -24.06 2.24 0.04
N GLU A 166 -24.13 2.71 1.28
CA GLU A 166 -23.93 4.12 1.62
C GLU A 166 -22.44 4.50 1.71
N LEU A 167 -21.59 3.60 2.22
CA LEU A 167 -20.13 3.75 2.09
C LEU A 167 -19.78 3.87 0.59
N ILE A 168 -20.49 3.17 -0.28
CA ILE A 168 -20.26 3.22 -1.72
C ILE A 168 -20.70 4.56 -2.34
N GLU A 169 -21.84 5.12 -1.90
CA GLU A 169 -22.39 6.37 -2.46
C GLU A 169 -21.76 7.63 -1.86
N GLY A 170 -21.37 7.59 -0.58
CA GLY A 170 -20.80 8.72 0.17
C GLY A 170 -19.31 8.94 -0.05
N LEU A 171 -18.60 7.98 -0.66
CA LEU A 171 -17.15 8.04 -0.81
C LEU A 171 -16.70 8.36 -2.24
N PRO A 172 -15.84 9.38 -2.42
CA PRO A 172 -15.20 9.65 -3.70
C PRO A 172 -14.48 8.39 -4.25
N GLY A 173 -14.91 7.91 -5.42
CA GLY A 173 -14.30 6.77 -6.13
C GLY A 173 -14.79 5.38 -5.73
N ALA A 174 -15.70 5.24 -4.74
CA ALA A 174 -16.23 3.93 -4.34
C ALA A 174 -17.27 3.36 -5.34
N ALA A 175 -18.01 4.22 -6.03
CA ALA A 175 -18.93 3.80 -7.10
C ALA A 175 -18.20 3.19 -8.32
N ASP A 176 -17.10 3.80 -8.77
CA ASP A 176 -16.24 3.27 -9.84
C ASP A 176 -15.56 1.96 -9.39
N TYR A 177 -15.17 1.89 -8.10
CA TYR A 177 -14.60 0.69 -7.50
C TYR A 177 -15.56 -0.49 -7.56
N LEU A 178 -16.84 -0.28 -7.22
CA LEU A 178 -17.84 -1.35 -7.22
C LEU A 178 -18.34 -1.81 -8.58
N ALA A 179 -18.32 -0.94 -9.59
CA ALA A 179 -18.75 -1.33 -10.93
C ALA A 179 -17.95 -2.56 -11.43
N ASP A 180 -16.74 -2.74 -10.91
CA ASP A 180 -15.88 -3.89 -11.19
C ASP A 180 -16.14 -5.13 -10.29
N PHE A 181 -16.92 -5.00 -9.20
CA PHE A 181 -17.30 -6.10 -8.27
C PHE A 181 -18.79 -6.48 -8.30
N SER A 182 -19.65 -5.70 -8.96
CA SER A 182 -21.11 -5.80 -8.86
C SER A 182 -21.74 -7.13 -9.33
N ASP A 183 -20.99 -7.98 -10.04
CA ASP A 183 -21.44 -9.33 -10.45
C ASP A 183 -21.13 -10.43 -9.42
N SER A 184 -20.43 -10.11 -8.33
CA SER A 184 -19.95 -11.11 -7.36
C SER A 184 -20.54 -10.85 -5.98
N ALA A 185 -21.56 -11.62 -5.59
CA ALA A 185 -22.09 -11.66 -4.21
C ALA A 185 -21.07 -12.18 -3.15
N SER A 186 -19.79 -12.33 -3.53
CA SER A 186 -18.66 -12.67 -2.68
C SER A 186 -17.60 -11.59 -2.86
N VAL A 187 -17.29 -10.89 -1.77
CA VAL A 187 -16.51 -9.65 -1.81
C VAL A 187 -15.01 -9.91 -2.03
N VAL A 188 -14.52 -11.11 -1.69
CA VAL A 188 -13.23 -11.58 -2.20
C VAL A 188 -13.45 -12.14 -3.61
N PRO A 189 -12.87 -11.54 -4.67
CA PRO A 189 -13.04 -12.04 -6.03
C PRO A 189 -12.54 -13.49 -6.09
N MET A 190 -13.36 -14.39 -6.62
CA MET A 190 -12.95 -15.76 -6.87
C MET A 190 -11.94 -15.75 -8.02
N ILE A 191 -10.66 -15.58 -7.71
CA ILE A 191 -9.60 -15.48 -8.71
C ILE A 191 -9.48 -16.86 -9.39
N ASP A 192 -9.61 -16.89 -10.72
CA ASP A 192 -9.40 -18.12 -11.51
C ASP A 192 -8.05 -18.75 -11.11
N PRO A 193 -7.99 -20.06 -10.79
CA PRO A 193 -6.76 -20.73 -10.37
C PRO A 193 -5.64 -20.72 -11.43
N ASN A 194 -5.88 -20.25 -12.65
CA ASN A 194 -4.89 -20.08 -13.72
C ASN A 194 -4.78 -18.63 -14.25
N PHE A 195 -5.28 -17.66 -13.48
CA PHE A 195 -5.23 -16.26 -13.86
C PHE A 195 -3.79 -15.75 -13.97
N THR A 196 -3.49 -14.95 -15.00
CA THR A 196 -2.21 -14.26 -15.16
C THR A 196 -2.44 -12.84 -15.63
N HIS A 197 -1.90 -11.86 -14.90
CA HIS A 197 -1.90 -10.47 -15.30
C HIS A 197 -0.56 -9.79 -15.03
N ARG A 198 -0.21 -8.86 -15.91
CA ARG A 198 0.94 -7.98 -15.73
C ARG A 198 0.63 -6.62 -16.33
N LEU A 199 0.60 -5.61 -15.47
CA LEU A 199 0.34 -4.22 -15.81
C LEU A 199 1.42 -3.65 -16.75
N MET A 200 2.68 -4.01 -16.52
CA MET A 200 3.83 -3.45 -17.23
C MET A 200 4.73 -4.55 -17.78
N THR A 201 4.93 -4.60 -19.11
CA THR A 201 5.74 -5.62 -19.77
C THR A 201 7.17 -5.16 -20.07
N SER A 202 7.41 -3.85 -20.21
CA SER A 202 8.73 -3.26 -20.49
C SER A 202 9.51 -2.94 -19.22
N THR A 203 10.84 -3.01 -19.32
CA THR A 203 11.79 -2.67 -18.25
C THR A 203 12.47 -1.31 -18.46
N SER A 204 11.77 -0.35 -19.06
CA SER A 204 12.35 0.90 -19.56
C SER A 204 13.13 1.70 -18.51
N ALA A 205 12.90 1.45 -17.21
CA ALA A 205 13.67 2.04 -16.12
C ALA A 205 15.02 1.37 -15.87
N LYS A 206 15.99 2.15 -15.39
CA LYS A 206 17.30 1.64 -14.97
C LYS A 206 17.23 1.02 -13.57
N LYS A 207 18.23 0.18 -13.26
CA LYS A 207 18.53 -0.26 -11.88
C LYS A 207 18.88 0.94 -11.02
N GLN A 208 18.79 0.82 -9.69
CA GLN A 208 19.15 1.91 -8.78
C GLN A 208 20.61 2.35 -9.01
N GLU A 209 20.82 3.66 -9.09
CA GLU A 209 22.14 4.26 -9.40
C GLU A 209 23.05 4.38 -8.17
N LYS A 210 22.46 4.34 -6.97
CA LYS A 210 23.15 4.38 -5.68
C LYS A 210 22.56 3.36 -4.70
N PRO A 211 23.30 2.91 -3.66
CA PRO A 211 22.82 1.93 -2.69
C PRO A 211 21.52 2.32 -1.97
N ASN A 212 21.30 3.61 -1.73
CA ASN A 212 20.14 4.19 -1.06
C ASN A 212 19.01 4.64 -2.02
N TYR A 213 19.09 4.29 -3.33
CA TYR A 213 18.19 4.80 -4.37
C TYR A 213 17.09 3.82 -4.81
N CYS A 214 16.78 2.78 -4.03
CA CYS A 214 15.69 1.86 -4.39
C CYS A 214 14.32 2.57 -4.50
N GLY A 215 14.02 3.52 -3.61
CA GLY A 215 12.83 4.38 -3.70
C GLY A 215 12.82 5.24 -4.97
N PRO A 216 13.81 6.11 -5.20
CA PRO A 216 13.93 6.91 -6.42
C PRO A 216 13.89 6.10 -7.72
N ALA A 217 14.52 4.91 -7.74
CA ALA A 217 14.47 4.02 -8.88
C ALA A 217 13.07 3.43 -9.12
N SER A 218 12.36 3.07 -8.04
CA SER A 218 10.97 2.60 -8.10
C SER A 218 10.02 3.68 -8.64
N LEU A 219 10.15 4.94 -8.18
CA LEU A 219 9.34 6.04 -8.69
C LEU A 219 9.67 6.41 -10.13
N ALA A 220 10.96 6.41 -10.50
CA ALA A 220 11.36 6.59 -11.89
C ALA A 220 10.73 5.50 -12.77
N PHE A 221 10.71 4.24 -12.31
CA PHE A 221 10.03 3.15 -13.01
C PHE A 221 8.53 3.37 -13.14
N MET A 222 7.84 3.70 -12.05
CA MET A 222 6.40 4.01 -12.13
C MET A 222 6.15 5.17 -13.10
N SER A 223 6.96 6.24 -13.06
CA SER A 223 6.81 7.39 -13.96
C SER A 223 6.94 7.05 -15.45
N TYR A 224 7.83 6.12 -15.81
CA TYR A 224 7.98 5.65 -17.19
C TYR A 224 6.73 4.97 -17.74
N HIS A 225 5.88 4.47 -16.84
CA HIS A 225 4.72 3.65 -17.18
C HIS A 225 3.40 4.33 -16.83
N ASP A 226 3.42 5.47 -16.15
CA ASP A 226 2.21 6.22 -15.82
C ASP A 226 1.55 6.72 -17.11
N PRO A 227 0.28 6.37 -17.36
CA PRO A 227 -0.38 6.66 -18.63
C PRO A 227 -0.57 8.17 -18.89
N LYS A 228 -0.58 9.00 -17.85
CA LYS A 228 -0.83 10.44 -17.95
C LYS A 228 0.44 11.27 -17.94
N VAL A 229 1.51 10.86 -17.26
CA VAL A 229 2.70 11.72 -17.06
C VAL A 229 3.98 11.23 -17.72
N LYS A 230 4.01 10.02 -18.31
CA LYS A 230 5.25 9.40 -18.84
C LYS A 230 6.04 10.25 -19.85
N ASN A 231 5.44 11.24 -20.49
CA ASN A 231 6.13 12.11 -21.45
C ASN A 231 6.50 13.49 -20.86
N ASP A 232 5.96 13.83 -19.69
CA ASP A 232 5.96 15.19 -19.15
C ASP A 232 6.74 15.30 -17.83
N ILE A 233 7.24 14.18 -17.31
CA ILE A 233 8.00 14.11 -16.07
C ILE A 233 9.41 13.57 -16.29
N THR A 234 10.34 14.01 -15.43
CA THR A 234 11.70 13.45 -15.40
C THR A 234 11.69 11.97 -15.05
N HIS A 235 12.64 11.24 -15.66
CA HIS A 235 12.90 9.85 -15.32
C HIS A 235 14.27 9.63 -14.68
N LYS A 236 14.96 10.73 -14.31
CA LYS A 236 16.26 10.66 -13.66
C LYS A 236 16.07 10.35 -12.17
N GLN A 237 16.76 9.34 -11.67
CA GLN A 237 16.67 8.98 -10.24
C GLN A 237 17.16 10.11 -9.32
N SER A 238 18.08 10.96 -9.79
CA SER A 238 18.52 12.16 -9.05
C SER A 238 17.38 13.11 -8.73
N ASP A 239 16.46 13.30 -9.67
CA ASP A 239 15.37 14.27 -9.53
C ASP A 239 14.31 13.68 -8.59
N TRP A 240 14.00 12.39 -8.75
CA TRP A 240 13.13 11.65 -7.82
C TRP A 240 13.69 11.61 -6.40
N ALA A 241 15.00 11.43 -6.24
CA ALA A 241 15.66 11.51 -4.93
C ALA A 241 15.49 12.88 -4.26
N GLY A 242 15.49 13.96 -5.04
CA GLY A 242 15.14 15.29 -4.55
C GLY A 242 13.68 15.38 -4.09
N PHE A 243 12.75 14.84 -4.87
CA PHE A 243 11.31 14.87 -4.54
C PHE A 243 10.97 14.11 -3.25
N VAL A 244 11.57 12.94 -3.03
CA VAL A 244 11.28 12.13 -1.83
C VAL A 244 12.25 12.36 -0.67
N LYS A 245 13.05 13.44 -0.75
CA LYS A 245 14.04 13.83 0.26
C LYS A 245 15.00 12.67 0.64
N THR A 246 15.51 11.94 -0.36
CA THR A 246 16.44 10.83 -0.12
C THR A 246 17.75 11.31 0.52
N ASP A 247 18.14 10.71 1.63
CA ASP A 247 19.42 10.95 2.30
C ASP A 247 20.34 9.71 2.26
N ALA A 248 21.45 9.72 3.02
CA ALA A 248 22.39 8.59 3.07
C ALA A 248 21.75 7.25 3.49
N SER A 249 20.64 7.28 4.21
CA SER A 249 19.91 6.12 4.73
C SER A 249 18.82 5.66 3.76
N GLY A 250 18.17 6.58 3.03
CA GLY A 250 17.13 6.22 2.05
C GLY A 250 16.01 7.25 1.95
N SER A 251 14.81 6.78 1.64
CA SER A 251 13.58 7.60 1.59
C SER A 251 12.54 7.01 2.54
N SER A 252 11.63 7.82 3.08
CA SER A 252 10.50 7.30 3.86
C SER A 252 9.34 6.94 2.94
N ILE A 253 8.57 5.91 3.28
CA ILE A 253 7.33 5.58 2.54
C ILE A 253 6.33 6.74 2.51
N THR A 254 6.27 7.59 3.54
CA THR A 254 5.40 8.78 3.61
C THR A 254 5.72 9.77 2.50
N TYR A 255 6.99 10.16 2.35
CA TYR A 255 7.42 11.00 1.22
C TYR A 255 7.21 10.31 -0.14
N MET A 256 7.42 9.00 -0.23
CA MET A 256 7.17 8.25 -1.46
C MET A 256 5.69 8.35 -1.88
N THR A 257 4.77 8.08 -0.96
CA THR A 257 3.32 8.16 -1.19
C THR A 257 2.87 9.57 -1.54
N LYS A 258 3.33 10.60 -0.80
CA LYS A 258 3.05 12.01 -1.12
C LYS A 258 3.47 12.35 -2.55
N VAL A 259 4.66 11.92 -2.96
CA VAL A 259 5.18 12.18 -4.32
C VAL A 259 4.44 11.38 -5.38
N ILE A 260 3.98 10.16 -5.08
CA ILE A 260 3.11 9.39 -5.99
C ILE A 260 1.81 10.18 -6.25
N ASN A 261 1.14 10.64 -5.20
CA ASN A 261 -0.12 11.37 -5.30
C ASN A 261 0.07 12.72 -6.01
N ASP A 262 1.17 13.43 -5.72
CA ASP A 262 1.50 14.69 -6.37
C ASP A 262 1.85 14.53 -7.86
N LYS A 263 2.66 13.53 -8.21
CA LYS A 263 3.33 13.48 -9.52
C LYS A 263 2.83 12.40 -10.47
N LEU A 264 2.32 11.28 -9.96
CA LEU A 264 1.87 10.12 -10.75
C LEU A 264 0.34 10.13 -10.89
N LYS A 265 -0.15 11.16 -11.59
CA LYS A 265 -1.59 11.45 -11.72
C LYS A 265 -2.36 10.41 -12.52
N GLY A 266 -1.70 9.57 -13.32
CA GLY A 266 -2.37 8.49 -14.04
C GLY A 266 -2.73 7.36 -13.10
N TYR A 267 -1.79 6.91 -12.27
CA TYR A 267 -2.08 5.87 -11.29
C TYR A 267 -3.00 6.35 -10.18
N SER A 268 -2.77 7.55 -9.65
CA SER A 268 -3.62 8.14 -8.61
C SER A 268 -5.05 8.38 -9.11
N ALA A 269 -5.25 8.65 -10.41
CA ALA A 269 -6.59 8.74 -10.95
C ALA A 269 -7.35 7.40 -10.99
N ASN A 270 -6.65 6.26 -11.00
CA ASN A 270 -7.31 4.95 -11.04
C ASN A 270 -7.57 4.36 -9.64
N VAL A 271 -6.73 4.68 -8.66
CA VAL A 271 -6.86 4.15 -7.29
C VAL A 271 -7.35 5.19 -6.29
N GLY A 272 -7.63 6.42 -6.72
CA GLY A 272 -7.62 7.58 -5.84
C GLY A 272 -6.20 7.91 -5.37
N ASP A 273 -6.07 8.78 -4.39
CA ASP A 273 -4.78 8.98 -3.74
C ASP A 273 -4.29 7.65 -3.12
N TYR A 274 -3.01 7.36 -3.31
CA TYR A 274 -2.35 6.24 -2.66
C TYR A 274 -2.42 6.43 -1.15
N ALA A 275 -2.76 5.34 -0.46
CA ALA A 275 -2.77 5.28 1.00
C ALA A 275 -1.74 4.26 1.48
N ILE A 276 -1.14 4.52 2.65
CA ILE A 276 -0.23 3.56 3.28
C ILE A 276 -1.06 2.68 4.21
N ALA A 277 -0.96 1.36 4.05
CA ALA A 277 -1.64 0.40 4.91
C ALA A 277 -0.66 -0.50 5.64
N GLY A 278 -0.94 -0.76 6.91
CA GLY A 278 -0.31 -1.76 7.74
C GLY A 278 -0.81 -3.16 7.36
N ILE A 279 0.15 -4.06 7.17
CA ILE A 279 -0.09 -5.40 6.60
C ILE A 279 0.10 -6.53 7.61
N SER A 280 0.25 -6.20 8.90
CA SER A 280 0.70 -7.16 9.93
C SER A 280 -0.24 -8.36 10.09
N SER A 281 -1.53 -8.15 9.94
CA SER A 281 -2.59 -9.16 10.05
C SER A 281 -2.95 -9.83 8.73
N TRP A 282 -2.42 -9.35 7.60
CA TRP A 282 -2.85 -9.80 6.29
C TRP A 282 -2.46 -11.26 6.05
N SER A 283 -3.44 -12.06 5.63
CA SER A 283 -3.23 -13.43 5.17
C SER A 283 -2.61 -13.46 3.77
N GLU A 284 -2.13 -14.62 3.31
CA GLU A 284 -1.70 -14.75 1.91
C GLU A 284 -2.85 -14.45 0.94
N GLY A 285 -4.09 -14.86 1.25
CA GLY A 285 -5.27 -14.55 0.44
C GLY A 285 -5.54 -13.05 0.35
N THR A 286 -5.37 -12.32 1.46
CA THR A 286 -5.46 -10.86 1.52
C THR A 286 -4.45 -10.19 0.58
N TRP A 287 -3.20 -10.68 0.56
CA TRP A 287 -2.18 -10.21 -0.37
C TRP A 287 -2.54 -10.49 -1.84
N GLN A 288 -3.06 -11.68 -2.14
CA GLN A 288 -3.51 -12.03 -3.49
C GLN A 288 -4.64 -11.11 -3.95
N ALA A 289 -5.65 -10.91 -3.11
CA ALA A 289 -6.75 -9.99 -3.38
C ALA A 289 -6.25 -8.55 -3.59
N ARG A 290 -5.32 -8.06 -2.77
CA ARG A 290 -4.70 -6.74 -2.94
C ARG A 290 -4.00 -6.58 -4.29
N PHE A 291 -3.19 -7.57 -4.68
CA PHE A 291 -2.51 -7.53 -5.98
C PHE A 291 -3.50 -7.57 -7.15
N TYR A 292 -4.55 -8.39 -7.07
CA TYR A 292 -5.59 -8.44 -8.09
C TYR A 292 -6.33 -7.10 -8.21
N THR A 293 -6.88 -6.61 -7.11
CA THR A 293 -7.66 -5.38 -7.09
C THR A 293 -6.83 -4.17 -7.54
N THR A 294 -5.60 -4.02 -7.08
CA THR A 294 -4.80 -2.83 -7.43
C THR A 294 -4.24 -2.91 -8.85
N THR A 295 -3.60 -4.04 -9.21
CA THR A 295 -2.86 -4.12 -10.49
C THR A 295 -3.74 -4.50 -11.67
N TYR A 296 -4.76 -5.34 -11.46
CA TYR A 296 -5.65 -5.80 -12.51
C TYR A 296 -6.92 -4.98 -12.59
N VAL A 297 -7.62 -4.73 -11.48
CA VAL A 297 -8.88 -3.97 -11.52
C VAL A 297 -8.55 -2.47 -11.70
N LYS A 298 -7.88 -1.87 -10.73
CA LYS A 298 -7.52 -0.44 -10.72
C LYS A 298 -6.34 -0.07 -11.63
N LYS A 299 -5.75 -1.02 -12.37
CA LYS A 299 -4.64 -0.77 -13.32
C LYS A 299 -3.49 0.10 -12.77
N SER A 300 -3.16 -0.07 -11.49
CA SER A 300 -2.11 0.71 -10.82
C SER A 300 -1.09 -0.20 -10.12
N PRO A 301 0.19 0.19 -10.07
CA PRO A 301 1.20 -0.56 -9.35
C PRO A 301 1.03 -0.42 -7.83
N ILE A 302 1.57 -1.39 -7.10
CA ILE A 302 1.71 -1.32 -5.63
C ILE A 302 3.15 -0.95 -5.31
N LEU A 303 3.36 0.06 -4.47
CA LEU A 303 4.67 0.31 -3.87
C LEU A 303 4.83 -0.62 -2.66
N LEU A 304 5.76 -1.56 -2.75
CA LEU A 304 6.06 -2.51 -1.69
C LEU A 304 7.20 -1.99 -0.83
N HIS A 305 7.25 -2.43 0.43
CA HIS A 305 8.26 -2.01 1.39
C HIS A 305 8.97 -3.20 2.09
N PRO A 306 9.59 -4.13 1.33
CA PRO A 306 10.18 -5.35 1.89
C PRO A 306 11.51 -5.17 2.62
N VAL A 307 11.87 -6.20 3.40
CA VAL A 307 13.26 -6.58 3.72
C VAL A 307 13.59 -7.86 2.97
N LEU A 308 14.60 -7.80 2.09
CA LEU A 308 14.99 -8.92 1.23
C LEU A 308 16.26 -9.58 1.75
N THR A 309 16.18 -10.90 1.93
CA THR A 309 17.30 -11.76 2.31
C THR A 309 17.29 -13.02 1.45
N LYS A 310 18.38 -13.80 1.45
CA LYS A 310 18.38 -15.11 0.79
C LYS A 310 17.34 -16.08 1.35
N LYS A 311 16.92 -15.92 2.60
CA LYS A 311 15.99 -16.83 3.28
C LYS A 311 14.55 -16.63 2.83
N ASN A 312 14.17 -15.39 2.53
CA ASN A 312 12.79 -15.00 2.22
C ASN A 312 12.60 -14.54 0.76
N SER A 313 13.66 -14.44 -0.04
CA SER A 313 13.61 -14.08 -1.46
C SER A 313 14.33 -15.10 -2.33
N SER A 314 13.67 -15.51 -3.42
CA SER A 314 14.17 -16.45 -4.41
C SER A 314 15.24 -15.84 -5.32
N TYR A 315 15.24 -14.51 -5.48
CA TYR A 315 16.07 -13.80 -6.44
C TYR A 315 17.26 -13.05 -5.81
N ILE A 316 17.36 -13.02 -4.47
CA ILE A 316 18.58 -12.53 -3.78
C ILE A 316 19.69 -13.60 -3.92
N PRO A 317 20.90 -13.24 -4.38
CA PRO A 317 21.92 -14.23 -4.76
C PRO A 317 22.69 -14.82 -3.57
N SER A 318 22.99 -14.03 -2.52
CA SER A 318 23.89 -14.44 -1.43
C SER A 318 23.22 -14.46 -0.06
N ALA A 319 23.57 -15.47 0.76
CA ALA A 319 23.13 -15.61 2.15
C ALA A 319 23.66 -14.54 3.10
N SER A 320 24.76 -13.87 2.75
CA SER A 320 25.27 -12.70 3.49
C SER A 320 24.50 -11.42 3.18
N TRP A 321 23.59 -11.46 2.20
CA TRP A 321 22.91 -10.28 1.71
C TRP A 321 21.59 -10.04 2.44
N ASN A 322 21.43 -8.80 2.89
CA ASN A 322 20.21 -8.24 3.45
C ASN A 322 20.13 -6.81 2.95
N THR A 323 18.98 -6.42 2.37
CA THR A 323 18.78 -5.06 1.85
C THR A 323 18.51 -4.02 2.94
N GLY A 324 18.24 -4.45 4.18
CA GLY A 324 17.48 -3.61 5.11
C GLY A 324 16.09 -3.30 4.52
N GLY A 325 15.45 -2.24 5.00
CA GLY A 325 14.24 -1.71 4.38
C GLY A 325 14.51 -1.29 2.93
N HIS A 326 13.61 -1.65 2.03
CA HIS A 326 13.79 -1.56 0.60
C HIS A 326 12.48 -1.24 -0.12
N PHE A 327 12.53 -0.53 -1.25
CA PHE A 327 11.36 -0.27 -2.09
C PHE A 327 11.47 -0.97 -3.42
N ASN A 328 10.43 -1.72 -3.77
CA ASN A 328 10.23 -2.28 -5.10
C ASN A 328 8.75 -2.19 -5.50
N VAL A 329 8.41 -2.55 -6.74
CA VAL A 329 7.08 -2.25 -7.30
C VAL A 329 6.36 -3.51 -7.73
N GLY A 330 5.22 -3.83 -7.12
CA GLY A 330 4.31 -4.87 -7.56
C GLY A 330 3.55 -4.43 -8.81
N VAL A 331 3.71 -5.16 -9.92
CA VAL A 331 3.13 -4.78 -11.23
C VAL A 331 2.20 -5.84 -11.82
N GLY A 332 1.94 -6.93 -11.10
CA GLY A 332 1.09 -7.99 -11.60
C GLY A 332 1.16 -9.20 -10.72
N PHE A 333 0.40 -10.21 -11.09
CA PHE A 333 0.33 -11.44 -10.34
C PHE A 333 -0.16 -12.60 -11.21
N LYS A 334 0.03 -13.81 -10.72
CA LYS A 334 -0.50 -15.04 -11.32
C LYS A 334 -0.89 -16.01 -10.24
N THR A 335 -2.01 -16.66 -10.44
CA THR A 335 -2.48 -17.80 -9.65
C THR A 335 -2.19 -19.08 -10.42
N GLN A 336 -1.78 -20.11 -9.70
CA GLN A 336 -1.64 -21.48 -10.19
C GLN A 336 -2.07 -22.44 -9.09
N SER A 337 -2.42 -23.68 -9.44
CA SER A 337 -2.68 -24.73 -8.46
C SER A 337 -1.52 -24.97 -7.48
N SER A 338 -0.29 -24.67 -7.90
CA SER A 338 0.93 -24.76 -7.09
C SER A 338 1.19 -23.55 -6.19
N GLY A 339 0.37 -22.50 -6.28
CA GLY A 339 0.51 -21.27 -5.50
C GLY A 339 0.53 -20.00 -6.35
N SER A 340 0.22 -18.88 -5.69
CA SER A 340 0.16 -17.56 -6.31
C SER A 340 1.50 -16.85 -6.24
N HIS A 341 1.75 -15.99 -7.23
CA HIS A 341 3.00 -15.27 -7.37
C HIS A 341 2.78 -13.84 -7.81
N ALA A 342 3.69 -12.95 -7.43
CA ALA A 342 3.73 -11.56 -7.86
C ALA A 342 4.80 -11.35 -8.93
N TRP A 343 4.49 -10.46 -9.87
CA TRP A 343 5.48 -9.80 -10.72
C TRP A 343 5.95 -8.53 -10.05
N ILE A 344 7.26 -8.43 -9.81
CA ILE A 344 7.84 -7.30 -9.10
C ILE A 344 8.91 -6.66 -9.98
N PHE A 345 8.87 -5.34 -10.16
CA PHE A 345 10.02 -4.59 -10.62
C PHE A 345 10.99 -4.43 -9.45
N GLU A 346 12.18 -5.00 -9.60
CA GLU A 346 13.24 -5.00 -8.60
C GLU A 346 14.33 -4.00 -9.03
N PRO A 347 14.43 -2.81 -8.42
CA PRO A 347 15.44 -1.82 -8.78
C PRO A 347 16.85 -2.26 -8.39
N TYR A 348 16.98 -3.20 -7.45
CA TYR A 348 18.27 -3.67 -6.96
C TYR A 348 18.96 -4.62 -7.93
N ALA A 349 20.28 -4.51 -8.04
CA ALA A 349 21.12 -5.59 -8.57
C ALA A 349 22.50 -5.58 -7.93
N ALA A 350 22.77 -6.55 -7.07
CA ALA A 350 24.05 -6.71 -6.37
C ALA A 350 25.27 -6.81 -7.31
N ASP A 351 25.06 -7.36 -8.49
CA ASP A 351 26.09 -7.86 -9.40
C ASP A 351 25.75 -7.60 -10.87
N GLY A 352 24.73 -6.77 -11.12
CA GLY A 352 24.20 -6.53 -12.47
C GLY A 352 23.40 -7.68 -13.08
N SER A 353 23.22 -8.84 -12.41
CA SER A 353 22.62 -10.05 -12.98
C SER A 353 21.10 -10.19 -12.79
N ILE A 354 20.52 -9.55 -11.77
CA ILE A 354 19.07 -9.64 -11.50
C ILE A 354 18.28 -9.04 -12.67
N SER A 355 17.32 -9.79 -13.20
CA SER A 355 16.34 -9.30 -14.16
C SER A 355 15.49 -8.22 -13.50
N LYS A 356 15.34 -7.06 -14.14
CA LYS A 356 14.58 -5.92 -13.60
C LYS A 356 13.15 -6.30 -13.20
N PHE A 357 12.57 -7.35 -13.80
CA PHE A 357 11.41 -8.01 -13.23
C PHE A 357 11.79 -9.35 -12.65
N VAL A 358 11.31 -9.58 -11.44
CA VAL A 358 11.43 -10.84 -10.73
C VAL A 358 10.04 -11.43 -10.52
N TRP A 359 10.04 -12.74 -10.34
CA TRP A 359 8.87 -13.53 -10.09
C TRP A 359 9.00 -14.10 -8.68
N GLU A 360 8.08 -13.79 -7.79
CA GLU A 360 8.18 -14.18 -6.39
C GLU A 360 6.88 -14.79 -5.88
N SER A 361 6.96 -15.83 -5.06
CA SER A 361 5.76 -16.44 -4.47
C SER A 361 5.06 -15.46 -3.53
N MET A 362 3.73 -15.45 -3.51
CA MET A 362 2.99 -14.51 -2.67
C MET A 362 3.29 -14.73 -1.18
N LYS A 363 3.54 -15.98 -0.77
CA LYS A 363 4.07 -16.32 0.54
C LYS A 363 5.36 -15.56 0.88
N ASN A 364 6.31 -15.53 -0.05
CA ASN A 364 7.58 -14.82 0.13
C ASN A 364 7.37 -13.30 0.10
N VAL A 365 6.56 -12.76 -0.82
CA VAL A 365 6.23 -11.31 -0.83
C VAL A 365 5.66 -10.88 0.52
N ARG A 366 4.70 -11.63 1.04
CA ARG A 366 4.16 -11.41 2.39
C ARG A 366 5.25 -11.43 3.44
N GLN A 367 6.07 -12.48 3.48
CA GLN A 367 7.12 -12.61 4.49
C GLN A 367 8.14 -11.47 4.42
N GLN A 368 8.59 -11.09 3.22
CA GLN A 368 9.53 -10.00 2.99
C GLN A 368 9.01 -8.66 3.55
N ASN A 369 7.74 -8.35 3.35
CA ASN A 369 7.16 -7.11 3.88
C ASN A 369 6.87 -7.20 5.40
N LEU A 370 6.56 -8.38 5.94
CA LEU A 370 6.41 -8.58 7.38
C LEU A 370 7.74 -8.54 8.15
N ASP A 371 8.83 -8.96 7.50
CA ASP A 371 10.18 -8.89 8.02
C ASP A 371 10.69 -7.44 8.11
N ASN A 372 10.04 -6.48 7.44
CA ASN A 372 10.25 -5.06 7.67
C ASN A 372 9.55 -4.61 8.97
N THR A 373 10.06 -5.07 10.10
CA THR A 373 9.41 -4.95 11.41
C THR A 373 9.14 -3.52 11.87
N GLY A 374 9.89 -2.53 11.38
CA GLY A 374 9.71 -1.12 11.75
C GLY A 374 8.58 -0.41 10.99
N HIS A 375 8.14 -0.97 9.86
CA HIS A 375 7.15 -0.30 9.00
C HIS A 375 5.97 -1.21 8.66
N ARG A 376 6.21 -2.49 8.30
CA ARG A 376 5.20 -3.49 7.91
C ARG A 376 4.01 -2.85 7.18
N ASN A 377 4.31 -2.15 6.09
CA ASN A 377 3.34 -1.38 5.34
C ASN A 377 3.61 -1.44 3.82
N ILE A 378 2.62 -1.02 3.04
CA ILE A 378 2.71 -0.83 1.57
C ILE A 378 1.88 0.40 1.18
N ALA A 379 2.10 0.94 -0.02
CA ALA A 379 1.25 1.99 -0.57
C ALA A 379 0.54 1.54 -1.86
N TYR A 380 -0.77 1.83 -1.97
CA TYR A 380 -1.62 1.42 -3.09
C TYR A 380 -2.80 2.36 -3.32
#